data_AF-A0A9E4AWL9-F1
#
_entry.id   AF-A0A9E4AWL9-F1
#
_cell.length_a   1.000
_cell.length_b   1.000
_cell.length_c   1.000
_cell.angle_alpha   90.00
_cell.angle_beta   90.00
_cell.angle_gamma   90.00
#
_symmetry.space_group_name_H-M   'P 1'
#
loop_
_entity.id
_entity.type
_entity.pdbx_description
1 polymer ?
#
loop_
_entity_poly.entity_id
_entity_poly.type
_entity_poly.pdbx_seq_one_letter_code
_entity_poly.pdbx_strand_id
1 'polypeptide(L)'
;QNDEGSVFHGWPFGGENEDGGWGWWLSGPGQQTEGAPPSAAFGFGVDFLRYMVEHDPDWRYEGFSFNDYRARVAPVESVLSAKDPNLDNFREAGGKLLFYHGWSDAALSALATVDYVDAVYARDPTARDDVRLFLMPGVSHCAGGPGSSMNGQTPTQRLMS
;
A
#
# COMPACT_ATOMS: atom_id res chain seq x y z
N GLN A 1 8.48 9.63 10.45
CA GLN A 1 8.16 11.06 10.27
C GLN A 1 9.48 11.78 10.03
N ASN A 2 9.45 12.88 9.28
CA ASN A 2 10.56 13.82 9.12
C ASN A 2 10.10 15.21 9.60
N ASP A 3 10.97 16.20 9.46
CA ASP A 3 10.67 17.59 9.85
C ASP A 3 9.49 18.20 9.05
N GLU A 4 9.09 17.57 7.94
CA GLU A 4 7.95 17.95 7.08
C GLU A 4 6.66 17.17 7.41
N GLY A 5 6.70 16.26 8.38
CA GLY A 5 5.57 15.45 8.84
C GLY A 5 5.67 13.96 8.48
N SER A 6 4.54 13.33 8.15
CA SER A 6 4.54 11.91 7.83
C SER A 6 5.09 11.64 6.43
N VAL A 7 6.01 10.69 6.31
CA VAL A 7 6.57 10.28 5.01
C VAL A 7 5.62 9.38 4.21
N PHE A 8 4.67 8.75 4.90
CA PHE A 8 3.65 7.88 4.32
C PHE A 8 2.38 7.81 5.20
N HIS A 9 1.29 7.27 4.66
CA HIS A 9 0.05 7.09 5.41
C HIS A 9 0.19 5.99 6.46
N GLY A 10 -0.55 6.12 7.56
CA GLY A 10 -0.78 5.00 8.48
C GLY A 10 -1.74 3.97 7.88
N TRP A 11 -2.05 2.91 8.63
CA TRP A 11 -3.02 1.89 8.21
C TRP A 11 -4.39 2.15 8.82
N PRO A 12 -5.49 1.91 8.08
CA PRO A 12 -6.80 1.82 8.69
C PRO A 12 -6.88 0.68 9.73
N PHE A 13 -7.77 0.83 10.70
CA PHE A 13 -8.04 -0.21 11.70
C PHE A 13 -8.88 -1.37 11.12
N GLY A 14 -8.71 -2.59 11.66
CA GLY A 14 -9.61 -3.71 11.40
C GLY A 14 -9.04 -4.85 10.54
N GLY A 15 -7.72 -5.02 10.52
CA GLY A 15 -7.02 -6.10 9.80
C GLY A 15 -5.83 -6.70 10.57
N GLU A 16 -5.70 -6.35 11.85
CA GLU A 16 -4.52 -6.62 12.67
C GLU A 16 -4.37 -8.11 13.01
N ASN A 17 -5.49 -8.82 13.13
CA ASN A 17 -5.52 -10.23 13.56
C ASN A 17 -6.06 -11.19 12.48
N GLU A 18 -6.05 -10.76 11.22
CA GLU A 18 -6.50 -11.58 10.09
C GLU A 18 -5.35 -12.43 9.53
N ASP A 19 -5.69 -13.62 9.05
CA ASP A 19 -4.74 -14.48 8.33
C ASP A 19 -4.24 -13.75 7.06
N GLY A 20 -2.92 -13.68 6.90
CA GLY A 20 -2.29 -12.89 5.82
C GLY A 20 -2.38 -11.36 6.01
N GLY A 21 -2.82 -10.90 7.18
CA GLY A 21 -2.85 -9.49 7.59
C GLY A 21 -1.52 -9.02 8.19
N TRP A 22 -1.58 -8.31 9.32
CA TRP A 22 -0.40 -7.67 9.92
C TRP A 22 0.71 -8.66 10.29
N GLY A 23 0.35 -9.88 10.73
CA GLY A 23 1.31 -10.94 11.03
C GLY A 23 2.25 -11.25 9.84
N TRP A 24 1.73 -11.28 8.62
CA TRP A 24 2.56 -11.52 7.44
C TRP A 24 3.26 -10.23 6.96
N TRP A 25 2.50 -9.13 6.87
CA TRP A 25 2.98 -7.92 6.22
C TRP A 25 3.89 -7.07 7.10
N LEU A 26 3.54 -6.88 8.38
CA LEU A 26 4.13 -5.85 9.22
C LEU A 26 4.93 -6.44 10.38
N SER A 27 4.28 -7.19 11.27
CA SER A 27 4.87 -7.63 12.54
C SER A 27 5.70 -8.92 12.46
N GLY A 28 5.49 -9.73 11.42
CA GLY A 28 6.09 -11.05 11.29
C GLY A 28 5.27 -12.15 11.97
N PRO A 29 5.47 -13.42 11.57
CA PRO A 29 4.62 -14.55 11.98
C PRO A 29 4.85 -15.04 13.43
N GLY A 30 5.48 -14.24 14.29
CA GLY A 30 5.84 -14.61 15.67
C GLY A 30 6.99 -15.62 15.80
N GLN A 31 7.08 -16.60 14.89
CA GLN A 31 8.20 -17.53 14.75
C GLN A 31 8.99 -17.23 13.47
N GLN A 32 10.20 -16.70 13.64
CA GLN A 32 11.08 -16.35 12.52
C GLN A 32 11.78 -17.58 11.96
N THR A 33 11.76 -17.73 10.64
CA THR A 33 12.61 -18.69 9.93
C THR A 33 14.01 -18.11 9.80
N GLU A 34 15.03 -18.90 10.12
CA GLU A 34 16.43 -18.45 10.00
C GLU A 34 16.73 -18.02 8.56
N GLY A 35 17.25 -16.80 8.40
CA GLY A 35 17.57 -16.21 7.09
C GLY A 35 16.40 -15.61 6.32
N ALA A 36 15.15 -15.73 6.80
CA ALA A 36 14.01 -15.04 6.19
C ALA A 36 13.91 -13.59 6.70
N PRO A 37 13.40 -12.64 5.87
CA PRO A 37 13.09 -11.30 6.36
C PRO A 37 11.99 -11.38 7.42
N PRO A 38 12.03 -10.50 8.44
CA PRO A 38 11.11 -10.58 9.58
C PRO A 38 9.64 -10.36 9.21
N SER A 39 9.37 -9.66 8.10
CA SER A 39 8.04 -9.49 7.51
C SER A 39 8.18 -9.15 6.01
N ALA A 40 7.07 -9.22 5.27
CA ALA A 40 7.08 -8.83 3.87
C ALA A 40 7.38 -7.33 3.68
N ALA A 41 6.91 -6.45 4.57
CA ALA A 41 7.26 -5.02 4.53
C ALA A 41 8.75 -4.78 4.78
N PHE A 42 9.39 -5.59 5.63
CA PHE A 42 10.85 -5.54 5.75
C PHE A 42 11.52 -5.91 4.42
N GLY A 43 11.14 -7.06 3.85
CA GLY A 43 11.72 -7.52 2.58
C GLY A 43 11.54 -6.47 1.47
N PHE A 44 10.33 -5.99 1.24
CA PHE A 44 10.09 -5.00 0.18
C PHE A 44 10.63 -3.61 0.51
N GLY A 45 10.51 -3.13 1.75
CA GLY A 45 10.92 -1.78 2.11
C GLY A 45 12.43 -1.64 2.31
N VAL A 46 13.01 -2.48 3.16
CA VAL A 46 14.45 -2.41 3.50
C VAL A 46 15.30 -2.86 2.32
N ASP A 47 14.93 -3.92 1.61
CA ASP A 47 15.73 -4.36 0.46
C ASP A 47 15.58 -3.41 -0.73
N PHE A 48 14.43 -2.74 -0.89
CA PHE A 48 14.31 -1.65 -1.85
C PHE A 48 15.27 -0.51 -1.53
N LEU A 49 15.35 -0.06 -0.29
CA LEU A 49 16.34 0.95 0.11
C LEU A 49 17.76 0.46 -0.15
N ARG A 50 18.08 -0.76 0.30
CA ARG A 50 19.41 -1.37 0.16
C ARG A 50 19.89 -1.43 -1.29
N TYR A 51 19.06 -1.97 -2.19
CA TYR A 51 19.49 -2.29 -3.55
C TYR A 51 19.14 -1.22 -4.58
N MET A 52 18.01 -0.52 -4.41
CA MET A 52 17.52 0.45 -5.40
C MET A 52 17.92 1.89 -5.08
N VAL A 53 18.05 2.25 -3.80
CA VAL A 53 18.35 3.63 -3.37
C VAL A 53 19.82 3.80 -2.98
N GLU A 54 20.30 2.95 -2.08
CA GLU A 54 21.66 3.04 -1.53
C GLU A 54 22.68 2.27 -2.38
N HIS A 55 22.22 1.34 -3.22
CA HIS A 55 23.06 0.49 -4.09
C HIS A 55 24.18 -0.26 -3.33
N ASP A 56 23.91 -0.64 -2.08
CA ASP A 56 24.88 -1.25 -1.17
C ASP A 56 24.25 -2.48 -0.50
N PRO A 57 24.67 -3.72 -0.84
CA PRO A 57 24.12 -4.94 -0.25
C PRO A 57 24.39 -5.08 1.26
N ASP A 58 25.36 -4.35 1.80
CA ASP A 58 25.71 -4.38 3.22
C ASP A 58 24.98 -3.29 4.03
N TRP A 59 24.23 -2.40 3.36
CA TRP A 59 23.49 -1.33 4.01
C TRP A 59 22.43 -1.84 5.00
N ARG A 60 22.31 -1.11 6.11
CA ARG A 60 21.51 -1.40 7.30
C ARG A 60 20.57 -0.23 7.57
N TYR A 61 19.31 -0.52 7.90
CA TYR A 61 18.29 0.49 8.19
C TYR A 61 18.43 1.06 9.61
N GLU A 62 19.21 0.38 10.45
CA GLU A 62 19.53 0.79 11.81
C GLU A 62 20.21 2.17 11.81
N GLY A 63 19.58 3.14 12.49
CA GLY A 63 20.07 4.53 12.51
C GLY A 63 19.69 5.35 11.26
N PHE A 64 18.86 4.80 10.36
CA PHE A 64 18.38 5.56 9.21
C PHE A 64 17.54 6.76 9.65
N SER A 65 17.88 7.94 9.11
CA SER A 65 17.14 9.18 9.32
C SER A 65 16.17 9.44 8.17
N PHE A 66 14.93 9.78 8.50
CA PHE A 66 13.93 10.15 7.51
C PHE A 66 14.05 11.61 7.03
N ASN A 67 14.94 12.41 7.61
CA ASN A 67 15.04 13.84 7.28
C ASN A 67 15.45 14.06 5.82
N ASP A 68 16.39 13.26 5.31
CA ASP A 68 16.83 13.34 3.91
C ASP A 68 16.10 12.35 3.00
N TYR A 69 15.07 11.65 3.50
CA TYR A 69 14.44 10.54 2.80
C TYR A 69 13.96 10.93 1.40
N ARG A 70 13.25 12.06 1.27
CA ARG A 70 12.71 12.54 -0.02
C ARG A 70 13.82 12.77 -1.04
N ALA A 71 14.89 13.46 -0.65
CA ALA A 71 16.02 13.72 -1.53
C ALA A 71 16.73 12.42 -1.95
N ARG A 72 16.86 11.46 -1.03
CA ARG A 72 17.47 10.15 -1.30
C ARG A 72 16.67 9.32 -2.29
N VAL A 73 15.34 9.25 -2.14
CA VAL A 73 14.50 8.41 -3.01
C VAL A 73 14.12 9.09 -4.33
N ALA A 74 14.29 10.41 -4.46
CA ALA A 74 13.88 11.17 -5.64
C ALA A 74 14.37 10.61 -6.99
N PRO A 75 15.63 10.15 -7.14
CA PRO A 75 16.08 9.54 -8.40
C PRO A 75 15.26 8.30 -8.78
N VAL A 76 14.96 7.43 -7.82
CA VAL A 76 14.18 6.21 -8.04
C VAL A 76 12.70 6.53 -8.23
N GLU A 77 12.15 7.45 -7.44
CA GLU A 77 10.77 7.92 -7.60
C GLU A 77 10.54 8.54 -8.99
N SER A 78 11.53 9.21 -9.59
CA SER A 78 11.38 9.81 -10.93
C SER A 78 11.09 8.80 -12.04
N VAL A 79 11.42 7.52 -11.81
CA VAL A 79 11.22 6.43 -12.78
C VAL A 79 10.07 5.52 -12.38
N LEU A 80 9.91 5.23 -11.07
CA LEU A 80 8.98 4.22 -10.58
C LEU A 80 7.68 4.77 -10.00
N SER A 81 7.61 6.06 -9.69
CA SER A 81 6.45 6.64 -9.01
C SER A 81 5.26 6.80 -9.96
N ALA A 82 4.14 6.18 -9.60
CA ALA A 82 2.86 6.31 -10.30
C ALA A 82 1.90 7.23 -9.53
N LYS A 83 2.38 8.41 -9.13
CA LYS A 83 1.63 9.36 -8.27
C LYS A 83 1.12 10.61 -9.00
N ASP A 84 1.36 10.75 -10.31
CA ASP A 84 0.84 11.90 -11.08
C ASP A 84 -0.70 11.84 -11.14
N PRO A 85 -1.43 12.84 -10.61
CA PRO A 85 -2.89 12.88 -10.68
C PRO A 85 -3.41 13.36 -12.05
N ASN A 86 -2.53 13.76 -12.97
CA ASN A 86 -2.93 14.18 -14.31
C ASN A 86 -3.28 12.97 -15.19
N LEU A 87 -4.59 12.76 -15.36
CA LEU A 87 -5.14 11.71 -16.22
C LEU A 87 -5.73 12.24 -17.53
N ASP A 88 -5.46 13.51 -17.90
CA ASP A 88 -6.12 14.20 -19.01
C ASP A 88 -6.00 13.39 -20.32
N ASN A 89 -4.79 13.01 -20.73
CA ASN A 89 -4.57 12.24 -21.97
C ASN A 89 -5.31 10.88 -21.97
N PHE A 90 -5.36 10.20 -20.83
CA PHE A 90 -6.06 8.91 -20.71
C PHE A 90 -7.57 9.10 -20.87
N ARG A 91 -8.11 10.17 -20.27
CA ARG A 91 -9.54 10.48 -20.29
C ARG A 91 -10.00 11.05 -21.62
N GLU A 92 -9.20 11.90 -22.26
CA GLU A 92 -9.43 12.41 -23.61
C GLU A 92 -9.46 11.28 -24.66
N ALA A 93 -8.69 10.22 -24.44
CA ALA A 93 -8.74 9.01 -25.26
C ALA A 93 -9.97 8.12 -24.98
N GLY A 94 -10.89 8.53 -24.10
CA GLY A 94 -12.08 7.77 -23.70
C GLY A 94 -11.83 6.71 -22.62
N GLY A 95 -10.67 6.77 -21.95
CA GLY A 95 -10.31 5.86 -20.86
C GLY A 95 -11.24 5.99 -19.65
N LYS A 96 -11.46 4.86 -18.97
CA LYS A 96 -12.19 4.79 -17.70
C LYS A 96 -11.38 3.98 -16.70
N LEU A 97 -11.35 4.43 -15.46
CA LEU A 97 -10.51 3.82 -14.43
C LEU A 97 -11.33 3.48 -13.19
N LEU A 98 -11.28 2.21 -12.79
CA LEU A 98 -11.89 1.73 -11.56
C LEU A 98 -10.77 1.30 -10.61
N PHE A 99 -10.64 2.01 -9.50
CA PHE A 99 -9.81 1.61 -8.38
C PHE A 99 -10.65 0.76 -7.42
N TYR A 100 -10.03 -0.28 -6.88
CA TYR A 100 -10.52 -0.96 -5.69
C TYR A 100 -9.38 -1.08 -4.68
N HIS A 101 -9.69 -1.05 -3.40
CA HIS A 101 -8.71 -1.27 -2.34
C HIS A 101 -9.37 -1.93 -1.12
N GLY A 102 -8.74 -2.96 -0.58
CA GLY A 102 -9.15 -3.58 0.68
C GLY A 102 -8.94 -2.64 1.86
N TRP A 103 -9.97 -2.38 2.66
CA TRP A 103 -9.83 -1.49 3.82
C TRP A 103 -8.93 -2.08 4.92
N SER A 104 -8.82 -3.40 4.96
CA SER A 104 -7.98 -4.15 5.90
C SER A 104 -6.63 -4.57 5.27
N ASP A 105 -6.24 -3.97 4.15
CA ASP A 105 -4.95 -4.23 3.49
C ASP A 105 -3.79 -3.76 4.38
N ALA A 106 -2.95 -4.71 4.80
CA ALA A 106 -1.76 -4.46 5.61
C ALA A 106 -0.48 -4.26 4.78
N ALA A 107 -0.50 -4.61 3.49
CA ALA A 107 0.63 -4.42 2.59
C ALA A 107 0.71 -2.97 2.11
N LEU A 108 -0.43 -2.43 1.67
CA LEU A 108 -0.57 -1.09 1.12
C LEU A 108 -1.68 -0.37 1.88
N SER A 109 -1.43 0.86 2.33
CA SER A 109 -2.47 1.62 3.02
C SER A 109 -3.55 2.06 2.04
N ALA A 110 -4.80 1.68 2.30
CA ALA A 110 -5.96 2.17 1.54
C ALA A 110 -6.06 3.71 1.54
N LEU A 111 -5.55 4.38 2.59
CA LEU A 111 -5.53 5.84 2.67
C LEU A 111 -4.66 6.47 1.57
N ALA A 112 -3.62 5.79 1.10
CA ALA A 112 -2.80 6.28 -0.01
C ALA A 112 -3.57 6.27 -1.33
N THR A 113 -4.44 5.28 -1.55
CA THR A 113 -5.31 5.26 -2.74
C THR A 113 -6.43 6.29 -2.64
N VAL A 114 -6.99 6.50 -1.45
CA VAL A 114 -7.95 7.59 -1.21
C VAL A 114 -7.32 8.94 -1.55
N ASP A 115 -6.13 9.23 -0.99
CA ASP A 115 -5.42 10.49 -1.22
C ASP A 115 -5.11 10.72 -2.71
N TYR A 116 -4.65 9.68 -3.42
CA TYR A 116 -4.42 9.78 -4.87
C TYR A 116 -5.69 10.10 -5.66
N VAL A 117 -6.81 9.41 -5.38
CA VAL A 117 -8.07 9.64 -6.08
C VAL A 117 -8.64 11.01 -5.73
N ASP A 118 -8.50 11.47 -4.49
CA ASP A 118 -8.87 12.82 -4.08
C ASP A 118 -8.02 13.88 -4.80
N ALA A 119 -6.72 13.64 -5.00
CA ALA A 119 -5.84 14.52 -5.79
C ALA A 119 -6.26 14.59 -7.27
N VAL A 120 -6.64 13.47 -7.88
CA VAL A 120 -7.23 13.43 -9.23
C VAL A 120 -8.49 14.30 -9.30
N TYR A 121 -9.39 14.13 -8.32
CA TYR A 121 -10.65 14.90 -8.26
C TYR A 121 -10.47 16.38 -7.93
N ALA A 122 -9.46 16.73 -7.14
CA ALA A 122 -9.12 18.11 -6.82
C ALA A 122 -8.53 18.83 -8.05
N ARG A 123 -7.77 18.11 -8.87
CA ARG A 123 -7.21 18.61 -10.12
C ARG A 123 -8.29 18.79 -11.19
N ASP A 124 -9.13 17.78 -11.40
CA ASP A 124 -10.26 17.83 -12.32
C ASP A 124 -11.53 17.22 -11.70
N PRO A 125 -12.49 18.06 -11.28
CA PRO A 125 -13.75 17.59 -10.70
C PRO A 125 -14.56 16.67 -11.62
N THR A 126 -14.41 16.80 -12.95
CA THR A 126 -15.12 15.97 -13.95
C THR A 126 -14.57 14.54 -14.00
N ALA A 127 -13.40 14.25 -13.42
CA ALA A 127 -12.89 12.89 -13.29
C ALA A 127 -13.85 11.98 -12.49
N ARG A 128 -14.78 12.57 -11.73
CA ARG A 128 -15.91 11.85 -11.13
C ARG A 128 -16.92 11.32 -12.14
N ASP A 129 -16.71 11.43 -13.45
CA ASP A 129 -17.53 10.78 -14.48
C ASP A 129 -16.91 9.46 -14.96
N ASP A 130 -15.58 9.34 -14.96
CA ASP A 130 -14.84 8.22 -15.57
C ASP A 130 -13.80 7.54 -14.65
N VAL A 131 -13.45 8.13 -13.51
CA VAL A 131 -12.63 7.55 -12.44
C VAL A 131 -13.48 7.27 -11.20
N ARG A 132 -13.46 6.04 -10.67
CA ARG A 132 -14.14 5.68 -9.41
C ARG A 132 -13.22 4.88 -8.49
N LEU A 133 -13.43 5.03 -7.19
CA LEU A 133 -12.82 4.24 -6.14
C LEU A 133 -13.87 3.44 -5.38
N PHE A 134 -13.61 2.14 -5.22
CA PHE A 134 -14.39 1.22 -4.40
C PHE A 134 -13.53 0.72 -3.23
N LEU A 135 -13.80 1.24 -2.04
CA LEU A 135 -13.19 0.72 -0.81
C LEU A 135 -13.97 -0.51 -0.36
N MET A 136 -13.27 -1.58 -0.01
CA MET A 136 -13.87 -2.87 0.35
C MET A 136 -13.62 -3.16 1.85
N PRO A 137 -14.61 -2.93 2.73
CA PRO A 137 -14.47 -3.20 4.17
C PRO A 137 -14.15 -4.66 4.46
N GLY A 138 -13.19 -4.91 5.35
CA GLY A 138 -12.78 -6.26 5.74
C GLY A 138 -12.04 -7.05 4.66
N VAL A 139 -11.75 -6.46 3.51
CA VAL A 139 -10.92 -7.12 2.48
C VAL A 139 -9.45 -6.83 2.76
N SER A 140 -8.64 -7.89 2.78
CA SER A 140 -7.19 -7.85 2.98
C SER A 140 -6.45 -7.48 1.69
N HIS A 141 -5.13 -7.70 1.65
CA HIS A 141 -4.30 -7.40 0.48
C HIS A 141 -4.76 -8.14 -0.78
N CYS A 142 -5.18 -7.39 -1.79
CA CYS A 142 -5.80 -7.84 -3.05
C CYS A 142 -7.15 -8.57 -2.88
N ALA A 143 -7.24 -9.54 -1.97
CA ALA A 143 -8.45 -10.29 -1.65
C ALA A 143 -8.31 -11.03 -0.30
N GLY A 144 -9.31 -11.84 0.06
CA GLY A 144 -9.39 -12.49 1.37
C GLY A 144 -9.89 -11.52 2.45
N GLY A 145 -9.66 -11.88 3.71
CA GLY A 145 -10.21 -11.19 4.87
C GLY A 145 -11.69 -11.50 5.11
N PRO A 146 -12.27 -10.99 6.21
CA PRO A 146 -13.65 -11.28 6.63
C PRO A 146 -14.71 -10.56 5.79
N GLY A 147 -14.29 -9.65 4.91
CA GLY A 147 -15.16 -8.90 4.00
C GLY A 147 -15.61 -9.69 2.78
N SER A 148 -16.46 -9.07 1.95
CA SER A 148 -16.91 -9.65 0.68
C SER A 148 -15.82 -9.53 -0.40
N SER A 149 -14.80 -10.38 -0.32
CA SER A 149 -13.69 -10.42 -1.28
C SER A 149 -13.99 -11.30 -2.50
N MET A 150 -13.21 -11.13 -3.58
CA MET A 150 -13.35 -11.91 -4.83
C MET A 150 -12.94 -13.39 -4.74
N ASN A 151 -12.65 -13.92 -3.54
CA ASN A 151 -12.12 -15.29 -3.35
C ASN A 151 -13.19 -16.30 -2.93
N GLY A 152 -14.47 -15.93 -2.97
CA GLY A 152 -15.56 -16.90 -2.80
C GLY A 152 -15.66 -17.57 -1.44
N GLN A 153 -15.14 -16.97 -0.36
CA GLN A 153 -15.56 -17.37 0.98
C GLN A 153 -17.02 -16.95 1.14
N THR A 154 -17.92 -17.90 0.90
CA THR A 154 -19.33 -17.75 1.25
C THR A 154 -19.44 -17.54 2.76
N PRO A 155 -20.42 -16.75 3.25
CA PRO A 155 -20.64 -16.52 4.69
C PRO A 155 -20.88 -17.79 5.54
N THR A 156 -20.90 -18.98 4.93
CA THR A 156 -21.31 -20.24 5.55
C THR A 156 -20.28 -20.92 6.44
N GLN A 157 -19.02 -20.45 6.51
CA GLN A 157 -18.00 -21.10 7.35
C GLN A 157 -18.00 -20.70 8.84
N ARG A 158 -18.87 -19.77 9.27
CA ARG A 158 -19.03 -19.41 10.71
C ARG A 158 -20.12 -20.16 11.47
N LEU A 159 -20.77 -21.16 10.88
CA LEU A 159 -21.84 -21.94 11.54
C LEU A 159 -21.45 -23.36 11.98
N MET A 160 -20.16 -23.71 12.00
CA MET A 160 -19.70 -24.98 12.56
C MET A 160 -18.54 -24.75 13.53
N SER A 161 -18.89 -24.37 14.76
CA SER A 161 -18.13 -24.64 15.98
C SER A 161 -19.10 -24.78 17.14
#